data_AF-A0A9D6XA42-F1
#
_entry.id   AF-A0A9D6XA42-F1
#
_cell.length_a   1.000
_cell.length_b   1.000
_cell.length_c   1.000
_cell.angle_alpha   90.00
_cell.angle_beta   90.00
_cell.angle_gamma   90.00
#
_symmetry.space_group_name_H-M   'P 1'
#
loop_
_entity.id
_entity.type
_entity.pdbx_description
1 polymer ?
#
loop_
_entity_poly.entity_id
_entity_poly.type
_entity_poly.pdbx_seq_one_letter_code
_entity_poly.pdbx_strand_id
1 'polypeptide(L)'
;MNKCSLLILAILLAGCATALDRERQCFESVTAEYLTAQEELLKLDAVWRATSRRADTLVDDAARVDIRSAHQRLQEAQTRLRPTLEWYERLYDRLRLRSEEEEMLADARLLLLTGPAALFYPVVRWNLRAVLWDGADPDAESDPVARYCTDRLAHEKMELERGLRK
;
A
#
# COMPACT_ATOMS: atom_id res chain seq x y z
N MET A 1 -20.05 32.01 16.66
CA MET A 1 -19.11 30.91 16.34
C MET A 1 -18.19 30.71 17.53
N ASN A 2 -18.42 29.67 18.34
CA ASN A 2 -17.72 29.47 19.60
C ASN A 2 -16.29 28.97 19.36
N LYS A 3 -15.32 29.57 20.06
CA LYS A 3 -13.88 29.25 19.94
C LYS A 3 -13.58 27.76 20.22
N CYS A 4 -14.38 27.10 21.07
CA CYS A 4 -14.26 25.66 21.31
C CYS A 4 -14.58 24.80 20.06
N SER A 5 -15.53 25.21 19.22
CA SER A 5 -15.85 24.45 18.00
C SER A 5 -14.74 24.54 16.97
N LEU A 6 -14.04 25.68 16.89
CA LEU A 6 -12.87 25.85 15.99
C LEU A 6 -11.67 25.01 16.44
N LEU A 7 -11.44 24.90 17.76
CA LEU A 7 -10.35 24.12 18.33
C LEU A 7 -10.56 22.61 18.15
N ILE A 8 -11.78 22.12 18.37
CA ILE A 8 -12.13 20.70 18.16
C ILE A 8 -12.04 20.35 16.66
N LEU A 9 -12.51 21.24 15.78
CA LEU A 9 -12.41 21.04 14.32
C LEU A 9 -10.94 20.98 13.86
N ALA A 10 -10.07 21.84 14.41
CA ALA A 10 -8.64 21.85 14.06
C ALA A 10 -7.91 20.57 14.50
N ILE A 11 -8.22 20.04 15.69
CA ILE A 11 -7.61 18.81 16.21
C ILE A 11 -8.06 17.59 15.40
N LEU A 12 -9.35 17.50 15.04
CA LEU A 12 -9.87 16.41 14.23
C LEU A 12 -9.33 16.42 12.79
N LEU A 13 -9.15 17.61 12.19
CA LEU A 13 -8.56 17.74 10.86
C LEU A 13 -7.05 17.44 10.85
N ALA A 14 -6.32 17.76 11.92
CA ALA A 14 -4.91 17.44 12.05
C ALA A 14 -4.65 15.93 12.18
N GLY A 15 -5.49 15.19 12.92
CA GLY A 15 -5.37 13.74 13.08
C GLY A 15 -5.43 12.99 11.74
N CYS A 16 -6.39 13.32 10.88
CA CYS A 16 -6.54 12.67 9.56
C CYS A 16 -5.37 12.98 8.61
N ALA A 17 -4.83 14.20 8.65
CA ALA A 17 -3.68 14.57 7.82
C ALA A 17 -2.43 13.73 8.16
N THR A 18 -2.24 13.40 9.44
CA THR A 18 -1.11 12.56 9.88
C THR A 18 -1.23 11.09 9.50
N ALA A 19 -2.45 10.57 9.37
CA ALA A 19 -2.69 9.19 8.98
C ALA A 19 -2.37 8.98 7.49
N LEU A 20 -2.87 9.86 6.61
CA LEU A 20 -2.59 9.80 5.18
C LEU A 20 -1.10 10.03 4.87
N ASP A 21 -0.47 11.00 5.53
CA ASP A 21 0.96 11.27 5.33
C ASP A 21 1.84 10.08 5.76
N ARG A 22 1.47 9.41 6.86
CA ARG A 22 2.14 8.19 7.31
C ARG A 22 1.99 7.04 6.31
N GLU A 23 0.78 6.81 5.82
CA GLU A 23 0.52 5.77 4.81
C GLU A 23 1.26 6.05 3.51
N ARG A 24 1.38 7.32 3.11
CA ARG A 24 2.18 7.75 1.97
C ARG A 24 3.67 7.47 2.15
N GLN A 25 4.26 7.89 3.26
CA GLN A 25 5.68 7.62 3.56
C GLN A 25 5.98 6.12 3.58
N CYS A 26 5.07 5.35 4.20
CA CYS A 26 5.12 3.90 4.19
C CYS A 26 5.05 3.32 2.77
N PHE A 27 4.14 3.80 1.92
CA PHE A 27 4.05 3.37 0.53
C PHE A 27 5.33 3.68 -0.27
N GLU A 28 5.89 4.87 -0.11
CA GLU A 28 7.15 5.27 -0.76
C GLU A 28 8.29 4.33 -0.37
N SER A 29 8.38 3.95 0.92
CA SER A 29 9.38 2.97 1.37
C SER A 29 9.21 1.57 0.77
N VAL A 30 7.98 1.05 0.70
CA VAL A 30 7.69 -0.29 0.16
C VAL A 30 7.88 -0.32 -1.36
N THR A 31 7.64 0.80 -2.05
CA THR A 31 7.73 0.88 -3.51
C THR A 31 9.13 0.53 -4.02
N ALA A 32 10.18 0.97 -3.32
CA ALA A 32 11.56 0.64 -3.71
C ALA A 32 11.85 -0.87 -3.64
N GLU A 33 11.40 -1.54 -2.57
CA GLU A 33 11.50 -2.99 -2.41
C GLU A 33 10.65 -3.74 -3.43
N TYR A 34 9.44 -3.26 -3.69
CA TYR A 34 8.53 -3.83 -4.67
C TYR A 34 9.14 -3.82 -6.08
N LEU A 35 9.72 -2.69 -6.52
CA LEU A 35 10.35 -2.58 -7.84
C LEU A 35 11.53 -3.54 -7.96
N THR A 36 12.34 -3.65 -6.91
CA THR A 36 13.48 -4.58 -6.86
C THR A 36 13.00 -6.04 -6.92
N ALA A 37 11.95 -6.38 -6.17
CA ALA A 37 11.33 -7.69 -6.15
C ALA A 37 10.76 -8.08 -7.52
N GLN A 38 10.04 -7.15 -8.17
CA GLN A 38 9.51 -7.36 -9.52
C GLN A 38 10.61 -7.59 -10.55
N GLU A 39 11.69 -6.81 -10.49
CA GLU A 39 12.83 -6.99 -11.39
C GLU A 39 13.48 -8.37 -11.22
N GLU A 40 13.66 -8.83 -9.97
CA GLU A 40 14.19 -10.17 -9.68
C GLU A 40 13.29 -11.27 -10.25
N LEU A 41 11.98 -11.19 -10.03
CA LEU A 41 11.02 -12.17 -10.54
C LEU A 41 11.01 -12.22 -12.07
N LEU A 42 11.02 -11.05 -12.74
CA LEU A 42 11.07 -10.97 -14.19
C LEU A 42 12.36 -11.58 -14.76
N LYS A 43 13.50 -11.34 -14.10
CA LYS A 43 14.78 -11.95 -14.49
C LYS A 43 14.74 -13.48 -14.37
N LEU A 44 14.25 -14.00 -13.25
CA LEU A 44 14.19 -15.45 -13.02
C LEU A 44 13.19 -16.14 -13.94
N ASP A 45 12.03 -15.52 -14.19
CA ASP A 45 11.04 -16.03 -15.15
C ASP A 45 11.60 -16.04 -16.59
N ALA A 46 12.32 -14.99 -16.99
CA ALA A 46 12.99 -14.96 -18.29
C ALA A 46 14.04 -16.08 -18.43
N VAL A 47 14.84 -16.33 -17.39
CA VAL A 47 15.80 -17.45 -17.35
C VAL A 47 15.09 -18.78 -17.46
N TRP A 48 14.06 -19.01 -16.65
CA TRP A 48 13.28 -20.25 -16.70
C TRP A 48 12.67 -20.48 -18.09
N ARG A 49 12.01 -19.48 -18.69
CA ARG A 49 11.45 -19.58 -20.05
C ARG A 49 12.51 -19.82 -21.13
N ALA A 50 13.71 -19.25 -20.96
CA ALA A 50 14.82 -19.52 -21.88
C ALA A 50 15.33 -20.96 -21.73
N THR A 51 15.46 -21.47 -20.50
CA THR A 51 15.88 -22.87 -20.24
C THR A 51 14.84 -23.87 -20.74
N SER A 52 13.55 -23.61 -20.52
CA SER A 52 12.47 -24.48 -21.01
C SER A 52 12.47 -24.58 -22.53
N ARG A 53 12.60 -23.45 -23.24
CA ARG A 53 12.69 -23.44 -24.71
C ARG A 53 13.89 -24.20 -25.26
N ARG A 54 15.05 -24.14 -24.59
CA ARG A 54 16.24 -24.92 -25.01
C ARG A 54 16.05 -26.41 -24.78
N ALA A 55 15.44 -26.78 -23.65
CA ALA A 55 15.19 -28.18 -23.36
C ALA A 55 14.11 -28.81 -24.26
N ASP A 56 13.12 -28.05 -24.73
CA ASP A 56 12.17 -28.54 -25.73
C ASP A 56 12.87 -28.95 -27.05
N THR A 57 14.02 -28.32 -27.35
CA THR A 57 14.83 -28.66 -28.53
C THR A 57 15.84 -29.78 -28.29
N LEU A 58 16.11 -30.16 -27.03
CA LEU A 58 17.15 -31.11 -26.65
C LEU A 58 16.55 -32.28 -25.87
N VAL A 59 16.59 -33.50 -26.43
CA VAL A 59 16.21 -34.73 -25.72
C VAL A 59 17.37 -35.20 -24.84
N ASP A 60 17.77 -34.38 -23.87
CA ASP A 60 18.86 -34.67 -22.93
C ASP A 60 18.37 -34.55 -21.48
N ASP A 61 18.77 -35.51 -20.64
CA ASP A 61 18.45 -35.52 -19.21
C ASP A 61 19.13 -34.37 -18.46
N ALA A 62 20.27 -33.89 -18.96
CA ALA A 62 20.91 -32.68 -18.41
C ALA A 62 20.01 -31.44 -18.57
N ALA A 63 19.34 -31.30 -19.73
CA ALA A 63 18.43 -30.19 -19.99
C ALA A 63 17.21 -30.22 -19.03
N ARG A 64 16.72 -31.41 -18.67
CA ARG A 64 15.62 -31.58 -17.69
C ARG A 64 16.03 -31.23 -16.26
N VAL A 65 17.29 -31.45 -15.89
CA VAL A 65 17.82 -31.02 -14.59
C VAL A 65 17.92 -29.49 -14.53
N ASP A 66 18.41 -28.87 -15.60
CA ASP A 66 18.53 -27.41 -15.69
C ASP A 66 17.19 -26.70 -15.59
N ILE A 67 16.15 -27.15 -16.32
CA ILE A 67 14.79 -26.57 -16.20
C ILE A 67 14.28 -26.67 -14.76
N ARG A 68 14.39 -27.85 -14.12
CA ARG A 68 13.89 -28.04 -12.75
C ARG A 68 14.61 -27.11 -11.79
N SER A 69 15.92 -26.95 -11.91
CA SER A 69 16.69 -26.04 -11.08
C SER A 69 16.28 -24.56 -11.29
N ALA A 70 16.04 -24.15 -12.54
CA ALA A 70 15.61 -22.80 -12.87
C ALA A 70 14.20 -22.51 -12.35
N HIS A 71 13.28 -23.48 -12.50
CA HIS A 71 11.92 -23.40 -11.96
C HIS A 71 11.94 -23.33 -10.43
N GLN A 72 12.77 -24.14 -9.77
CA GLN A 72 12.87 -24.15 -8.31
C GLN A 72 13.32 -22.77 -7.79
N ARG A 73 14.35 -22.17 -8.40
CA ARG A 73 14.80 -20.81 -8.03
C ARG A 73 13.69 -19.77 -8.21
N LEU A 74 12.90 -19.87 -9.28
CA LEU A 74 11.75 -18.99 -9.49
C LEU A 74 10.70 -19.16 -8.38
N GLN A 75 10.36 -20.40 -8.00
CA GLN A 75 9.40 -20.66 -6.91
C GLN A 75 9.88 -20.18 -5.55
N GLU A 76 11.17 -20.37 -5.26
CA GLU A 76 11.80 -19.88 -4.03
C GLU A 76 11.74 -18.35 -3.97
N ALA A 77 12.10 -17.67 -5.06
CA ALA A 77 12.01 -16.21 -5.16
C ALA A 77 10.56 -15.72 -5.04
N GLN A 78 9.60 -16.35 -5.72
CA GLN A 78 8.18 -16.02 -5.58
C GLN A 78 7.70 -16.15 -4.15
N THR A 79 8.08 -17.21 -3.44
CA THR A 79 7.67 -17.43 -2.05
C THR A 79 8.30 -16.40 -1.12
N ARG A 80 9.58 -16.07 -1.32
CA ARG A 80 10.31 -15.06 -0.55
C ARG A 80 9.76 -13.65 -0.76
N LEU A 81 9.41 -13.30 -2.00
CA LEU A 81 9.02 -11.93 -2.38
C LEU A 81 7.53 -11.66 -2.24
N ARG A 82 6.68 -12.70 -2.19
CA ARG A 82 5.23 -12.61 -1.98
C ARG A 82 4.78 -11.61 -0.91
N PRO A 83 5.32 -11.61 0.32
CA PRO A 83 4.86 -10.67 1.34
C PRO A 83 5.08 -9.20 0.93
N THR A 84 6.17 -8.90 0.19
CA THR A 84 6.44 -7.53 -0.28
C THR A 84 5.41 -7.10 -1.32
N LEU A 85 5.06 -8.00 -2.25
CA LEU A 85 4.04 -7.76 -3.26
C LEU A 85 2.66 -7.56 -2.63
N GLU A 86 2.27 -8.44 -1.70
CA GLU A 86 0.98 -8.37 -1.00
C GLU A 86 0.84 -7.07 -0.18
N TRP A 87 1.89 -6.64 0.51
CA TRP A 87 1.85 -5.38 1.27
C TRP A 87 1.81 -4.16 0.36
N TYR A 88 2.56 -4.17 -0.75
CA TYR A 88 2.49 -3.11 -1.75
C TYR A 88 1.07 -2.97 -2.32
N GLU A 89 0.45 -4.08 -2.74
CA GLU A 89 -0.91 -4.08 -3.28
C GLU A 89 -1.93 -3.54 -2.27
N ARG A 90 -1.87 -4.01 -1.01
CA ARG A 90 -2.76 -3.51 0.05
C ARG A 90 -2.61 -2.00 0.29
N LEU A 91 -1.39 -1.49 0.31
CA LEU A 91 -1.12 -0.06 0.49
C LEU A 91 -1.60 0.75 -0.71
N TYR A 92 -1.36 0.25 -1.92
CA TYR A 92 -1.83 0.87 -3.15
C TYR A 92 -3.35 0.97 -3.18
N ASP A 93 -4.06 -0.13 -2.94
CA ASP A 93 -5.52 -0.17 -2.94
C ASP A 93 -6.12 0.77 -1.88
N ARG A 94 -5.50 0.81 -0.70
CA ARG A 94 -5.92 1.71 0.37
C ARG A 94 -5.72 3.18 0.03
N LEU A 95 -4.56 3.55 -0.51
CA LEU A 95 -4.30 4.93 -0.94
C LEU A 95 -5.22 5.33 -2.10
N ARG A 96 -5.50 4.40 -3.01
CA ARG A 96 -6.46 4.59 -4.09
C ARG A 96 -7.86 4.85 -3.55
N LEU A 97 -8.35 4.03 -2.60
CA LEU A 97 -9.65 4.23 -1.95
C LEU A 97 -9.72 5.56 -1.17
N ARG A 98 -8.65 5.96 -0.47
CA ARG A 98 -8.60 7.29 0.17
C ARG A 98 -8.67 8.43 -0.85
N SER A 99 -7.98 8.30 -1.98
CA SER A 99 -8.07 9.28 -3.07
C SER A 99 -9.48 9.37 -3.64
N GLU A 100 -10.15 8.23 -3.86
CA GLU A 100 -11.54 8.18 -4.33
C GLU A 100 -12.50 8.80 -3.30
N GLU A 101 -12.31 8.53 -2.00
CA GLU A 101 -13.07 9.17 -0.92
C GLU A 101 -12.90 10.69 -0.96
N GLU A 102 -11.66 11.19 -1.09
CA GLU A 102 -11.39 12.63 -1.14
C GLU A 102 -12.01 13.31 -2.36
N GLU A 103 -11.95 12.68 -3.53
CA GLU A 103 -12.58 13.19 -4.77
C GLU A 103 -14.09 13.30 -4.61
N MET A 104 -14.75 12.22 -4.18
CA MET A 104 -16.20 12.20 -3.97
C MET A 104 -16.64 13.20 -2.89
N LEU A 105 -15.84 13.35 -1.82
CA LEU A 105 -16.10 14.34 -0.79
C LEU A 105 -15.88 15.77 -1.28
N ALA A 106 -14.93 16.01 -2.20
CA ALA A 106 -14.70 17.33 -2.78
C ALA A 106 -15.90 17.76 -3.64
N ASP A 107 -16.44 16.86 -4.46
CA ASP A 107 -17.65 17.09 -5.26
C ASP A 107 -18.87 17.35 -4.37
N ALA A 108 -19.09 16.49 -3.37
CA ALA A 108 -20.15 16.68 -2.39
C ALA A 108 -19.99 17.99 -1.62
N ARG A 109 -18.75 18.37 -1.28
CA ARG A 109 -18.45 19.62 -0.59
C ARG A 109 -18.81 20.84 -1.44
N LEU A 110 -18.49 20.82 -2.73
CA LEU A 110 -18.82 21.89 -3.67
C LEU A 110 -20.33 22.11 -3.75
N LEU A 111 -21.10 21.02 -3.81
CA LEU A 111 -22.56 21.04 -3.92
C LEU A 111 -23.27 21.40 -2.60
N LEU A 112 -22.75 20.94 -1.47
CA LEU A 112 -23.43 21.07 -0.17
C LEU A 112 -23.02 22.32 0.60
N LEU A 113 -21.74 22.75 0.55
CA LEU A 113 -21.27 23.90 1.33
C LEU A 113 -21.67 25.26 0.74
N THR A 114 -22.20 25.30 -0.48
CA THR A 114 -22.66 26.53 -1.13
C THR A 114 -24.12 26.89 -0.76
N GLY A 115 -24.81 26.06 0.03
CA GLY A 115 -26.20 26.27 0.41
C GLY A 115 -26.57 25.74 1.81
N PRO A 116 -27.86 25.78 2.19
CA PRO A 116 -28.33 25.31 3.50
C PRO A 116 -28.11 23.79 3.71
N ALA A 117 -27.78 23.04 2.66
CA ALA A 117 -27.47 21.63 2.70
C ALA A 117 -26.12 21.29 3.36
N ALA A 118 -25.31 22.30 3.71
CA ALA A 118 -24.03 22.13 4.42
C ALA A 118 -24.16 21.33 5.73
N LEU A 119 -25.33 21.42 6.39
CA LEU A 119 -25.64 20.68 7.62
C LEU A 119 -25.67 19.15 7.41
N PHE A 120 -25.88 18.68 6.18
CA PHE A 120 -25.91 17.26 5.84
C PHE A 120 -24.53 16.71 5.44
N TYR A 121 -23.51 17.56 5.26
CA TYR A 121 -22.17 17.13 4.87
C TYR A 121 -21.57 16.04 5.78
N PRO A 122 -21.69 16.11 7.12
CA PRO A 122 -21.20 15.04 7.99
C PRO A 122 -21.91 13.69 7.76
N VAL A 123 -23.21 13.71 7.45
CA VAL A 123 -24.00 12.50 7.17
C VAL A 123 -23.59 11.88 5.85
N VAL A 124 -23.37 12.71 4.81
CA VAL A 124 -22.86 12.25 3.51
C VAL A 124 -21.47 11.64 3.67
N ARG A 125 -20.58 12.29 4.42
CA ARG A 125 -19.24 11.77 4.72
C ARG A 125 -19.28 10.42 5.44
N TRP A 126 -20.14 10.28 6.45
CA TRP A 126 -20.30 9.02 7.17
C TRP A 126 -20.79 7.89 6.27
N ASN A 127 -21.85 8.13 5.48
CA ASN A 127 -22.39 7.13 4.57
C ASN A 127 -21.39 6.73 3.49
N LEU A 128 -20.67 7.71 2.93
CA LEU A 128 -19.65 7.46 1.93
C LEU A 128 -18.55 6.55 2.50
N ARG A 129 -18.04 6.86 3.69
CA ARG A 129 -17.04 6.01 4.36
C ARG A 129 -17.56 4.60 4.62
N ALA A 130 -18.80 4.49 5.12
CA ALA A 130 -19.39 3.17 5.40
C ALA A 130 -19.51 2.31 4.13
N VAL A 131 -19.79 2.92 2.97
CA VAL A 131 -19.89 2.22 1.69
C VAL A 131 -18.50 1.92 1.08
N LEU A 132 -17.61 2.92 1.01
CA LEU A 132 -16.29 2.75 0.38
C LEU A 132 -15.39 1.78 1.14
N TRP A 133 -15.53 1.72 2.47
CA TRP A 133 -14.69 0.89 3.32
C TRP A 133 -15.41 -0.38 3.81
N ASP A 134 -16.57 -0.73 3.24
CA ASP A 134 -17.38 -1.89 3.66
C ASP A 134 -17.65 -1.94 5.17
N GLY A 135 -17.82 -0.77 5.80
CA GLY A 135 -18.00 -0.61 7.24
C GLY A 135 -16.74 -0.79 8.09
N ALA A 136 -15.57 -1.08 7.50
CA ALA A 136 -14.30 -1.01 8.19
C ALA A 136 -13.87 0.45 8.39
N ASP A 137 -13.32 0.77 9.56
CA ASP A 137 -12.73 2.09 9.80
C ASP A 137 -11.24 2.04 9.47
N PRO A 138 -10.77 2.68 8.39
CA PRO A 138 -9.35 2.70 8.04
C PRO A 138 -8.51 3.43 9.10
N ASP A 139 -9.10 4.34 9.87
CA ASP A 139 -8.37 5.11 10.86
C ASP A 139 -8.32 4.42 12.24
N ALA A 140 -8.86 3.19 12.35
CA ALA A 140 -8.84 2.42 13.60
C ALA A 140 -7.42 1.96 13.98
N GLU A 141 -7.09 2.01 15.27
CA GLU A 141 -5.79 1.53 15.78
C GLU A 141 -5.55 0.03 15.54
N SER A 142 -6.64 -0.75 15.41
CA SER A 142 -6.59 -2.17 15.11
C SER A 142 -6.33 -2.49 13.63
N ASP A 143 -6.33 -1.48 12.76
CA ASP A 143 -6.15 -1.66 11.33
C ASP A 143 -4.77 -2.26 11.01
N PRO A 144 -4.71 -3.35 10.22
CA PRO A 144 -3.46 -4.05 9.96
C PRO A 144 -2.47 -3.24 9.12
N VAL A 145 -2.95 -2.36 8.24
CA VAL A 145 -2.12 -1.50 7.41
C VAL A 145 -1.53 -0.36 8.24
N ALA A 146 -2.34 0.27 9.10
CA ALA A 146 -1.90 1.30 10.02
C ALA A 146 -0.79 0.78 10.95
N ARG A 147 -0.95 -0.45 11.47
CA ARG A 147 0.07 -1.13 12.28
C ARG A 147 1.34 -1.41 11.48
N TYR A 148 1.21 -2.03 10.31
CA TYR A 148 2.35 -2.33 9.44
C TYR A 148 3.18 -1.08 9.13
N CYS A 149 2.53 0.03 8.75
CA CYS A 149 3.23 1.26 8.44
C CYS A 149 3.91 1.90 9.66
N THR A 150 3.28 1.81 10.82
CA THR A 150 3.88 2.31 12.07
C THR A 150 5.15 1.53 12.41
N ASP A 151 5.11 0.20 12.32
CA ASP A 151 6.26 -0.67 12.61
C ASP A 151 7.39 -0.47 11.59
N ARG A 152 7.04 -0.36 10.30
CA ARG A 152 7.99 -0.17 9.21
C ARG A 152 8.75 1.15 9.30
N LEU A 153 8.04 2.26 9.46
CA LEU A 153 8.66 3.59 9.57
C LEU A 153 9.51 3.71 10.84
N ALA A 154 9.11 3.06 11.94
CA ALA A 154 9.93 2.98 13.14
C ALA A 154 11.25 2.22 12.87
N HIS A 155 11.20 1.13 12.09
CA HIS A 155 12.39 0.38 11.70
C HIS A 155 13.37 1.22 10.87
N GLU A 156 12.88 1.89 9.81
CA GLU A 156 13.72 2.74 8.95
C GLU A 156 14.39 3.87 9.73
N LYS A 157 13.65 4.51 10.65
CA LYS A 157 14.20 5.54 11.52
C LYS A 157 15.36 5.00 12.37
N MET A 158 15.21 3.81 12.94
CA MET A 158 16.28 3.17 13.72
C MET A 158 17.51 2.85 12.87
N GLU A 159 17.32 2.40 11.63
CA GLU A 159 18.44 2.13 10.71
C GLU A 159 19.20 3.40 10.32
N LEU A 160 18.46 4.48 10.02
CA LEU A 160 19.04 5.78 9.71
C LEU A 160 19.87 6.33 10.89
N GLU A 161 19.33 6.28 12.10
CA GLU A 161 20.01 6.72 13.33
C GLU A 161 21.24 5.87 13.67
N ARG A 162 21.26 4.60 13.24
CA ARG A 162 22.43 3.72 13.40
C ARG A 162 23.49 4.03 12.36
N GLY A 163 23.10 4.35 11.12
CA GLY A 163 24.00 4.76 10.05
C GLY A 163 24.72 6.07 10.34
N LEU A 164 24.02 7.04 10.93
CA LEU A 164 24.58 8.36 11.30
C LEU A 164 25.56 8.33 12.49
N ARG A 165 25.57 7.23 13.27
CA ARG A 165 26.47 7.05 14.42
C ARG A 165 27.80 6.35 14.06
N LYS A 166 27.98 5.96 12.79
CA LYS A 166 29.22 5.39 12.26
C LYS A 166 29.99 6.45 11.48
#